data_AF-A0A924V6S3-F1
#
_entry.id   AF-A0A924V6S3-F1
#
_cell.length_a   1.000
_cell.length_b   1.000
_cell.length_c   1.000
_cell.angle_alpha   90.00
_cell.angle_beta   90.00
_cell.angle_gamma   90.00
#
_symmetry.space_group_name_H-M   'P 1'
#
loop_
_entity.id
_entity.type
_entity.pdbx_description
1 polymer ?
#
loop_
_entity_poly.entity_id
_entity_poly.type
_entity_poly.pdbx_seq_one_letter_code
_entity_poly.pdbx_strand_id
1 'polypeptide(L)'
;MDEISDTWPQFISHYSRGEPFRSITSLPQDQWQNIIQKLDSTNAWGMDRFKDLNYLKQRVQAEAKLRNAFIAKGEKPQLDQPIYFFLGRNEQFEESRLNKRYEFNLADILSEHISFTYGDSMLSLIEENRKHSGIRYQNPLCDSIYRTEELKTLFSSEHFPEKPLHIEAQIWIMPSHVSCIG
;
A
#
# COMPACT_ATOMS: atom_id res chain seq x y z
N MET A 1 -22.80 16.61 22.71
CA MET A 1 -23.61 15.93 21.69
C MET A 1 -22.93 16.17 20.37
N ASP A 2 -22.15 15.28 19.78
CA ASP A 2 -21.68 13.95 20.16
C ASP A 2 -20.21 13.93 19.73
N GLU A 3 -19.30 13.47 20.60
CA GLU A 3 -17.96 13.11 20.13
C GLU A 3 -18.16 11.98 19.14
N ILE A 4 -17.99 12.25 17.84
CA ILE A 4 -17.76 11.19 16.87
C ILE A 4 -16.56 10.44 17.43
N SER A 5 -16.77 9.25 17.98
CA SER A 5 -15.65 8.37 18.26
C SER A 5 -15.10 8.02 16.88
N ASP A 6 -14.07 8.74 16.48
CA ASP A 6 -13.29 8.59 15.28
C ASP A 6 -12.55 7.24 15.34
N THR A 7 -13.29 6.13 15.28
CA THR A 7 -12.72 4.78 15.42
C THR A 7 -12.34 4.28 14.04
N TRP A 8 -11.23 4.79 13.49
CA TRP A 8 -10.54 4.11 12.41
C TRP A 8 -9.62 3.01 12.97
N PRO A 9 -9.26 2.01 12.14
CA PRO A 9 -8.33 0.96 12.56
C PRO A 9 -7.02 1.54 13.08
N GLN A 10 -6.56 1.05 14.23
CA GLN A 10 -5.28 1.43 14.84
C GLN A 10 -4.14 0.48 14.44
N PHE A 11 -4.31 -0.26 13.35
CA PHE A 11 -3.36 -1.26 12.88
C PHE A 11 -3.33 -1.31 11.35
N ILE A 12 -2.24 -1.84 10.81
CA ILE A 12 -2.08 -2.10 9.37
C ILE A 12 -1.89 -3.59 9.12
N SER A 13 -2.41 -4.09 8.00
CA SER A 13 -2.29 -5.50 7.59
C SER A 13 -1.56 -5.66 6.27
N HIS A 14 -0.53 -6.50 6.25
CA HIS A 14 0.11 -7.01 5.04
C HIS A 14 -0.37 -8.43 4.78
N TYR A 15 -0.64 -8.73 3.51
CA TYR A 15 -1.08 -10.05 3.09
C TYR A 15 -0.05 -10.66 2.14
N SER A 16 0.41 -11.87 2.45
CA SER A 16 1.38 -12.61 1.62
C SER A 16 0.97 -14.07 1.47
N ARG A 17 1.22 -14.66 0.30
CA ARG A 17 1.11 -16.11 0.08
C ARG A 17 2.42 -16.86 0.31
N GLY A 18 3.55 -16.17 0.18
CA GLY A 18 4.89 -16.69 0.39
C GLY A 18 5.61 -15.97 1.53
N GLU A 19 6.91 -15.85 1.38
CA GLU A 19 7.75 -15.03 2.26
C GLU A 19 7.24 -13.57 2.27
N PRO A 20 6.88 -13.02 3.44
CA PRO A 20 6.31 -11.67 3.53
C PRO A 20 7.36 -10.59 3.27
N PHE A 21 6.88 -9.36 3.03
CA PHE A 21 7.71 -8.16 2.92
C PHE A 21 8.76 -8.20 1.79
N ARG A 22 8.43 -8.93 0.71
CA ARG A 22 9.23 -8.96 -0.52
C ARG A 22 8.47 -8.28 -1.64
N SER A 23 9.20 -7.52 -2.45
CA SER A 23 8.70 -6.95 -3.70
C SER A 23 9.56 -7.40 -4.87
N ILE A 24 8.97 -7.51 -6.06
CA ILE A 24 9.74 -7.71 -7.30
C ILE A 24 10.52 -6.44 -7.64
N THR A 25 9.92 -5.26 -7.40
CA THR A 25 10.50 -3.96 -7.74
C THR A 25 11.68 -3.56 -6.87
N SER A 26 11.90 -4.24 -5.73
CA SER A 26 13.11 -4.05 -4.91
C SER A 26 14.32 -4.80 -5.45
N LEU A 27 14.16 -5.61 -6.49
CA LEU A 27 15.26 -6.31 -7.16
C LEU A 27 15.72 -5.54 -8.40
N PRO A 28 16.99 -5.71 -8.80
CA PRO A 28 17.47 -5.24 -10.10
C PRO A 28 16.58 -5.72 -11.26
N GLN A 29 16.37 -4.86 -12.25
CA GLN A 29 15.43 -5.11 -13.35
C GLN A 29 15.76 -6.37 -14.17
N ASP A 30 17.05 -6.68 -14.31
CA ASP A 30 17.54 -7.89 -14.97
C ASP A 30 17.17 -9.20 -14.23
N GLN A 31 16.76 -9.11 -12.96
CA GLN A 31 16.28 -10.25 -12.18
C GLN A 31 14.77 -10.45 -12.22
N TRP A 32 13.99 -9.45 -12.67
CA TRP A 32 12.51 -9.51 -12.59
C TRP A 32 11.93 -10.73 -13.31
N GLN A 33 12.38 -11.00 -14.53
CA GLN A 33 11.89 -12.14 -15.32
C GLN A 33 12.15 -13.47 -14.63
N ASN A 34 13.34 -13.65 -14.03
CA ASN A 34 13.69 -14.86 -13.29
C ASN A 34 12.81 -15.07 -12.06
N ILE A 35 12.39 -13.99 -11.39
CA ILE A 35 11.46 -14.10 -10.26
C ILE A 35 10.05 -14.39 -10.75
N ILE A 36 9.57 -13.69 -11.77
CA ILE A 36 8.22 -13.90 -12.34
C ILE A 36 8.03 -15.36 -12.77
N GLN A 37 9.04 -15.98 -13.38
CA GLN A 37 8.98 -17.40 -13.80
C GLN A 37 8.85 -18.39 -12.63
N LYS A 38 9.19 -17.97 -11.41
CA LYS A 38 9.07 -18.79 -10.18
C LYS A 38 7.77 -18.54 -9.43
N LEU A 39 6.96 -17.58 -9.87
CA LEU A 39 5.69 -17.27 -9.22
C LEU A 39 4.61 -18.25 -9.66
N ASP A 40 3.81 -18.67 -8.70
CA ASP A 40 2.60 -19.46 -8.93
C ASP A 40 1.49 -19.04 -7.95
N SER A 41 0.33 -19.68 -8.05
CA SER A 41 -0.83 -19.34 -7.24
C SER A 41 -0.63 -19.59 -5.74
N THR A 42 0.37 -20.39 -5.35
CA THR A 42 0.68 -20.75 -3.97
C THR A 42 1.61 -19.75 -3.29
N ASN A 43 2.40 -19.00 -4.05
CA ASN A 43 3.39 -18.06 -3.51
C ASN A 43 3.14 -16.58 -3.90
N ALA A 44 2.26 -16.32 -4.86
CA ALA A 44 1.92 -14.97 -5.29
C ALA A 44 0.43 -14.84 -5.68
N TRP A 45 -0.03 -13.59 -5.69
CA TRP A 45 -1.36 -13.20 -6.15
C TRP A 45 -1.22 -12.10 -7.20
N GLY A 46 -2.27 -11.88 -8.00
CA GLY A 46 -2.26 -10.83 -9.03
C GLY A 46 -1.24 -11.07 -10.16
N MET A 47 -0.78 -12.32 -10.35
CA MET A 47 0.30 -12.67 -11.29
C MET A 47 0.04 -12.25 -12.73
N ASP A 48 -1.23 -12.13 -13.14
CA ASP A 48 -1.58 -11.65 -14.48
C ASP A 48 -0.99 -10.26 -14.78
N ARG A 49 -0.84 -9.40 -13.76
CA ARG A 49 -0.23 -8.07 -13.90
C ARG A 49 1.26 -8.17 -14.25
N PHE A 50 1.95 -9.22 -13.78
CA PHE A 50 3.37 -9.40 -14.02
C PHE A 50 3.70 -9.96 -15.42
N LYS A 51 2.68 -10.36 -16.19
CA LYS A 51 2.85 -10.73 -17.60
C LYS A 51 3.24 -9.53 -18.46
N ASP A 52 2.84 -8.33 -18.06
CA ASP A 52 3.26 -7.07 -18.68
C ASP A 52 4.38 -6.43 -17.85
N LEU A 53 5.62 -6.44 -18.36
CA LEU A 53 6.75 -5.80 -17.68
C LEU A 53 6.60 -4.28 -17.57
N ASN A 54 5.73 -3.65 -18.37
CA ASN A 54 5.41 -2.23 -18.23
C ASN A 54 4.73 -1.94 -16.89
N TYR A 55 3.92 -2.87 -16.36
CA TYR A 55 3.33 -2.75 -15.03
C TYR A 55 4.40 -2.58 -13.94
N LEU A 56 5.47 -3.38 -13.97
CA LEU A 56 6.56 -3.27 -12.98
C LEU A 56 7.33 -1.95 -13.12
N LYS A 57 7.55 -1.48 -14.36
CA LYS A 57 8.18 -0.17 -14.60
C LYS A 57 7.32 0.97 -14.06
N GLN A 58 6.02 0.94 -14.31
CA GLN A 58 5.07 1.90 -13.76
C GLN A 58 5.02 1.83 -12.22
N ARG A 59 5.09 0.62 -11.63
CA ARG A 59 5.15 0.45 -10.17
C ARG A 59 6.40 1.12 -9.59
N VAL A 60 7.57 0.92 -10.18
CA VAL A 60 8.80 1.63 -9.78
C VAL A 60 8.63 3.15 -9.88
N GLN A 61 7.96 3.65 -10.92
CA GLN A 61 7.68 5.08 -11.05
C GLN A 61 6.73 5.59 -9.96
N ALA A 62 5.69 4.83 -9.62
CA ALA A 62 4.75 5.17 -8.54
C ALA A 62 5.45 5.19 -7.18
N GLU A 63 6.29 4.19 -6.91
CA GLU A 63 7.11 4.09 -5.70
C GLU A 63 8.08 5.26 -5.57
N ALA A 64 8.73 5.66 -6.67
CA ALA A 64 9.58 6.85 -6.68
C ALA A 64 8.80 8.14 -6.39
N LYS A 65 7.59 8.29 -6.94
CA LYS A 65 6.71 9.43 -6.65
C LYS A 65 6.30 9.45 -5.17
N LEU A 66 5.90 8.30 -4.62
CA LEU A 66 5.57 8.15 -3.19
C LEU A 66 6.75 8.58 -2.32
N ARG A 67 7.94 8.01 -2.59
CA ARG A 67 9.16 8.29 -1.82
C ARG A 67 9.52 9.76 -1.85
N ASN A 68 9.49 10.37 -3.03
CA ASN A 68 9.79 11.80 -3.20
C ASN A 68 8.77 12.69 -2.49
N ALA A 69 7.48 12.34 -2.55
CA ALA A 69 6.44 13.07 -1.82
C ALA A 69 6.60 12.94 -0.30
N PHE A 70 7.04 11.77 0.18
CA PHE A 70 7.33 11.55 1.60
C PHE A 70 8.54 12.37 2.07
N ILE A 71 9.63 12.38 1.28
CA ILE A 71 10.80 13.22 1.53
C ILE A 71 10.44 14.71 1.50
N ALA A 72 9.58 15.13 0.58
CA ALA A 72 9.12 16.52 0.49
C ALA A 72 8.34 16.97 1.75
N LYS A 73 7.79 16.04 2.54
CA LYS A 73 7.20 16.30 3.85
C LYS A 73 8.22 16.34 5.01
N GLY A 74 9.50 16.15 4.71
CA GLY A 74 10.60 16.20 5.69
C GLY A 74 11.06 14.84 6.20
N GLU A 75 10.44 13.75 5.73
CA GLU A 75 10.69 12.40 6.22
C GLU A 75 11.91 11.75 5.54
N LYS A 76 12.46 10.68 6.15
CA LYS A 76 13.70 10.03 5.70
C LYS A 76 13.50 8.53 5.47
N PRO A 77 12.85 8.13 4.37
CA PRO A 77 12.61 6.72 4.06
C PRO A 77 13.94 5.96 3.92
N GLN A 78 14.06 4.82 4.60
CA GLN A 78 15.26 3.97 4.58
C GLN A 78 15.25 2.99 3.40
N LEU A 79 14.06 2.65 2.90
CA LEU A 79 13.87 1.83 1.71
C LEU A 79 13.69 2.69 0.46
N ASP A 80 14.11 2.16 -0.68
CA ASP A 80 13.84 2.76 -2.00
C ASP A 80 12.43 2.44 -2.49
N GLN A 81 11.92 1.24 -2.19
CA GLN A 81 10.55 0.80 -2.45
C GLN A 81 9.87 0.46 -1.12
N PRO A 82 8.64 0.93 -0.90
CA PRO A 82 7.94 0.66 0.35
C PRO A 82 7.44 -0.79 0.41
N ILE A 83 7.16 -1.24 1.63
CA ILE A 83 6.38 -2.44 1.87
C ILE A 83 4.92 -2.02 2.03
N TYR A 84 4.04 -2.62 1.23
CA TYR A 84 2.63 -2.24 1.17
C TYR A 84 1.78 -3.00 2.18
N PHE A 85 0.89 -2.25 2.83
CA PHE A 85 -0.10 -2.69 3.80
C PHE A 85 -1.45 -2.03 3.49
N PHE A 86 -2.51 -2.55 4.08
CA PHE A 86 -3.79 -1.86 4.21
C PHE A 86 -3.93 -1.29 5.62
N LEU A 87 -4.53 -0.11 5.76
CA LEU A 87 -5.03 0.32 7.06
C LEU A 87 -6.23 -0.55 7.44
N GLY A 88 -6.12 -1.25 8.56
CA GLY A 88 -7.10 -2.27 8.97
C GLY A 88 -6.99 -3.57 8.18
N ARG A 89 -8.13 -4.21 7.93
CA ARG A 89 -8.25 -5.50 7.22
C ARG A 89 -8.74 -5.27 5.79
N ASN A 90 -8.47 -6.23 4.91
CA ASN A 90 -9.00 -6.26 3.55
C ASN A 90 -9.71 -7.59 3.28
N GLU A 91 -11.05 -7.56 3.23
CA GLU A 91 -11.90 -8.75 3.08
C GLU A 91 -11.55 -9.58 1.84
N GLN A 92 -11.28 -8.93 0.70
CA GLN A 92 -10.93 -9.62 -0.55
C GLN A 92 -9.67 -10.48 -0.40
N PHE A 93 -8.72 -10.06 0.43
CA PHE A 93 -7.51 -10.84 0.68
C PHE A 93 -7.75 -11.94 1.71
N GLU A 94 -8.72 -11.79 2.60
CA GLU A 94 -9.02 -12.78 3.63
C GLU A 94 -9.87 -13.94 3.13
N GLU A 95 -10.56 -13.77 2.00
CA GLU A 95 -11.29 -14.86 1.33
C GLU A 95 -10.39 -16.05 0.94
N SER A 96 -9.09 -15.80 0.70
CA SER A 96 -8.16 -16.84 0.27
C SER A 96 -7.37 -17.41 1.45
N ARG A 97 -7.56 -18.70 1.75
CA ARG A 97 -6.77 -19.43 2.77
C ARG A 97 -5.26 -19.52 2.50
N LEU A 98 -4.84 -19.16 1.28
CA LEU A 98 -3.41 -19.11 0.93
C LEU A 98 -2.76 -17.82 1.44
N ASN A 99 -3.54 -16.77 1.68
CA ASN A 99 -3.02 -15.51 2.18
C ASN A 99 -2.82 -15.60 3.69
N LYS A 100 -1.61 -15.31 4.14
CA LYS A 100 -1.26 -15.08 5.55
C LYS A 100 -1.30 -13.58 5.83
N ARG A 101 -1.83 -13.21 6.99
CA ARG A 101 -1.95 -11.83 7.44
C ARG A 101 -0.88 -11.51 8.47
N TYR A 102 -0.23 -10.37 8.31
CA TYR A 102 0.77 -9.84 9.21
C TYR A 102 0.32 -8.45 9.65
N GLU A 103 0.15 -8.28 10.96
CA GLU A 103 -0.46 -7.09 11.55
C GLU A 103 0.55 -6.32 12.39
N PHE A 104 0.50 -4.99 12.30
CA PHE A 104 1.29 -4.10 13.14
C PHE A 104 0.38 -3.03 13.72
N ASN A 105 0.55 -2.75 15.01
CA ASN A 105 -0.12 -1.63 15.64
C ASN A 105 0.53 -0.33 15.15
N LEU A 106 -0.29 0.67 14.81
CA LEU A 106 0.22 1.98 14.38
C LEU A 106 1.04 2.66 15.47
N ALA A 107 0.71 2.40 16.75
CA ALA A 107 1.45 2.97 17.88
C ALA A 107 2.90 2.49 17.97
N ASP A 108 3.23 1.34 17.35
CA ASP A 108 4.58 0.76 17.36
C ASP A 108 5.43 1.24 16.17
N ILE A 109 4.86 2.07 15.30
CA ILE A 109 5.51 2.55 14.07
C ILE A 109 5.70 4.06 14.17
N LEU A 110 6.96 4.51 14.10
CA LEU A 110 7.28 5.93 14.04
C LEU A 110 6.69 6.55 12.76
N SER A 111 6.13 7.76 12.87
CA SER A 111 5.51 8.44 11.71
C SER A 111 6.49 8.71 10.57
N GLU A 112 7.79 8.86 10.86
CA GLU A 112 8.84 8.98 9.84
C GLU A 112 9.11 7.70 9.02
N HIS A 113 8.54 6.56 9.45
CA HIS A 113 8.70 5.27 8.80
C HIS A 113 7.45 4.81 8.03
N ILE A 114 6.35 5.56 8.10
CA ILE A 114 5.07 5.17 7.50
C ILE A 114 4.41 6.32 6.78
N SER A 115 3.82 6.02 5.64
CA SER A 115 2.94 6.93 4.92
C SER A 115 1.66 6.24 4.48
N PHE A 116 0.70 7.03 4.03
CA PHE A 116 -0.60 6.54 3.58
C PHE A 116 -1.03 7.19 2.28
N THR A 117 -1.82 6.47 1.49
CA THR A 117 -2.56 7.00 0.33
C THR A 117 -4.01 6.56 0.38
N TYR A 118 -4.89 7.41 -0.17
CA TYR A 118 -6.29 7.05 -0.36
C TYR A 118 -6.46 6.29 -1.67
N GLY A 119 -6.69 4.98 -1.58
CA GLY A 119 -6.71 4.04 -2.70
C GLY A 119 -5.33 3.50 -3.10
N ASP A 120 -5.33 2.68 -4.16
CA ASP A 120 -4.13 2.06 -4.73
C ASP A 120 -3.26 3.14 -5.40
N SER A 121 -2.04 3.29 -4.89
CA SER A 121 -1.08 4.29 -5.35
C SER A 121 -0.68 4.14 -6.83
N MET A 122 -0.77 2.93 -7.40
CA MET A 122 -0.55 2.74 -8.84
C MET A 122 -1.66 3.30 -9.71
N LEU A 123 -2.89 3.29 -9.18
CA LEU A 123 -4.07 3.78 -9.87
C LEU A 123 -4.19 5.30 -9.73
N SER A 124 -3.71 5.89 -8.63
CA SER A 124 -3.77 7.33 -8.42
C SER A 124 -2.57 8.10 -8.99
N LEU A 125 -1.34 7.62 -8.78
CA LEU A 125 -0.13 8.42 -9.05
C LEU A 125 0.42 8.26 -10.47
N ILE A 126 -0.04 7.24 -11.21
CA ILE A 126 0.30 7.05 -12.62
C ILE A 126 -0.83 7.61 -13.46
N GLU A 127 -0.55 8.67 -14.22
CA GLU A 127 -1.56 9.41 -14.99
C GLU A 127 -2.34 8.50 -15.95
N GLU A 128 -1.63 7.61 -16.65
CA GLU A 128 -2.24 6.63 -17.56
C GLU A 128 -3.22 5.72 -16.83
N ASN A 129 -2.85 5.21 -15.66
CA ASN A 129 -3.72 4.35 -14.86
C ASN A 129 -4.90 5.15 -14.31
N ARG A 130 -4.66 6.37 -13.83
CA ARG A 130 -5.70 7.24 -13.25
C ARG A 130 -6.83 7.53 -14.22
N LYS A 131 -6.52 7.78 -15.50
CA LYS A 131 -7.50 7.96 -16.58
C LYS A 131 -8.47 6.78 -16.70
N HIS A 132 -8.02 5.58 -16.37
CA HIS A 132 -8.80 4.34 -16.48
C HIS A 132 -9.30 3.80 -15.13
N SER A 133 -8.98 4.45 -14.01
CA SER A 133 -9.26 3.94 -12.65
C SER A 133 -10.67 4.26 -12.13
N GLY A 134 -11.48 4.96 -12.95
CA GLY A 134 -12.86 5.33 -12.64
C GLY A 134 -12.97 6.59 -11.78
N ILE A 135 -14.20 7.10 -11.65
CA ILE A 135 -14.50 8.41 -11.03
C ILE A 135 -13.99 8.54 -9.59
N ARG A 136 -13.99 7.44 -8.83
CA ARG A 136 -13.52 7.44 -7.42
C ARG A 136 -12.04 7.80 -7.27
N TYR A 137 -11.19 7.54 -8.27
CA TYR A 137 -9.76 7.91 -8.27
C TYR A 137 -9.52 9.34 -8.79
N GLN A 138 -10.58 10.06 -9.18
CA GLN A 138 -10.54 11.51 -9.42
C GLN A 138 -10.74 12.30 -8.12
N ASN A 139 -10.95 11.62 -6.99
CA ASN A 139 -11.00 12.23 -5.67
C ASN A 139 -9.65 12.91 -5.36
N PRO A 140 -9.64 14.20 -4.95
CA PRO A 140 -8.41 14.91 -4.57
C PRO A 140 -7.59 14.21 -3.48
N LEU A 141 -8.23 13.40 -2.64
CA LEU A 141 -7.52 12.62 -1.62
C LEU A 141 -6.51 11.64 -2.23
N CYS A 142 -6.75 11.18 -3.46
CA CYS A 142 -5.87 10.24 -4.16
C CYS A 142 -4.55 10.88 -4.65
N ASP A 143 -4.46 12.22 -4.68
CA ASP A 143 -3.32 12.96 -5.23
C ASP A 143 -2.18 13.19 -4.23
N SER A 144 -2.42 12.83 -2.97
CA SER A 144 -1.51 13.14 -1.87
C SER A 144 -1.07 11.91 -1.13
N ILE A 145 0.08 12.06 -0.49
CA ILE A 145 0.55 11.17 0.55
C ILE A 145 0.23 11.80 1.91
N TYR A 146 -0.03 10.96 2.91
CA TYR A 146 -0.43 11.39 4.25
C TYR A 146 0.48 10.75 5.30
N ARG A 147 0.77 11.49 6.35
CA ARG A 147 1.43 10.99 7.56
C ARG A 147 0.39 10.51 8.57
N THR A 148 0.85 9.83 9.62
CA THR A 148 -0.01 9.32 10.69
C THR A 148 -0.90 10.41 11.30
N GLU A 149 -0.36 11.62 11.50
CA GLU A 149 -1.09 12.76 12.09
C GLU A 149 -2.17 13.32 11.14
N GLU A 150 -2.07 13.01 9.85
CA GLU A 150 -2.98 13.45 8.80
C GLU A 150 -4.10 12.43 8.50
N LEU A 151 -4.03 11.22 9.08
CA LEU A 151 -4.97 10.12 8.81
C LEU A 151 -6.44 10.50 9.00
N LYS A 152 -6.76 11.30 10.03
CA LYS A 152 -8.12 11.79 10.28
C LYS A 152 -8.76 12.46 9.06
N THR A 153 -7.95 13.08 8.20
CA THR A 153 -8.41 13.72 6.96
C THR A 153 -9.01 12.70 5.99
N LEU A 154 -8.48 11.47 5.99
CA LEU A 154 -8.94 10.38 5.13
C LEU A 154 -10.27 9.76 5.58
N PHE A 155 -10.72 10.09 6.80
CA PHE A 155 -11.98 9.63 7.39
C PHE A 155 -13.07 10.71 7.41
N SER A 156 -12.77 11.93 6.95
CA SER A 156 -13.73 13.03 6.90
C SER A 156 -14.84 12.76 5.87
N SER A 157 -16.10 12.83 6.33
CA SER A 157 -17.31 12.46 5.57
C SER A 157 -17.54 13.29 4.30
N GLU A 158 -16.91 14.45 4.18
CA GLU A 158 -17.10 15.40 3.07
C GLU A 158 -16.54 14.89 1.72
N HIS A 159 -15.79 13.78 1.72
CA HIS A 159 -14.99 13.36 0.57
C HIS A 159 -15.37 11.99 -0.01
N PHE A 160 -16.45 11.34 0.45
CA PHE A 160 -16.71 9.95 0.07
C PHE A 160 -17.69 9.79 -1.11
N PRO A 161 -17.32 9.01 -2.15
CA PRO A 161 -18.32 8.33 -2.98
C PRO A 161 -19.08 7.29 -2.13
N GLU A 162 -20.24 6.80 -2.57
CA GLU A 162 -21.09 5.83 -1.84
C GLU A 162 -20.34 4.59 -1.29
N LYS A 163 -19.17 4.26 -1.86
CA LYS A 163 -18.24 3.27 -1.32
C LYS A 163 -16.81 3.83 -1.26
N PRO A 164 -16.22 4.06 -0.06
CA PRO A 164 -14.87 4.59 0.07
C PRO A 164 -13.82 3.65 -0.51
N LEU A 165 -12.67 4.22 -0.90
CA LEU A 165 -11.48 3.44 -1.25
C LEU A 165 -10.83 2.91 0.04
N HIS A 166 -10.08 1.81 -0.08
CA HIS A 166 -9.19 1.40 1.01
C HIS A 166 -8.09 2.44 1.19
N ILE A 167 -7.52 2.52 2.39
CA ILE A 167 -6.31 3.30 2.64
C ILE A 167 -5.13 2.34 2.55
N GLU A 168 -4.22 2.61 1.62
CA GLU A 168 -2.96 1.88 1.49
C GLU A 168 -1.93 2.54 2.42
N ALA A 169 -1.21 1.73 3.16
CA ALA A 169 -0.10 2.16 4.01
C ALA A 169 1.22 1.68 3.39
N GLN A 170 2.23 2.53 3.43
CA GLN A 170 3.56 2.26 2.91
C GLN A 170 4.58 2.36 4.05
N ILE A 171 5.24 1.25 4.35
CA ILE A 171 6.31 1.19 5.34
C ILE A 171 7.66 1.36 4.64
N TRP A 172 8.48 2.28 5.15
CA TRP A 172 9.74 2.71 4.56
C TRP A 172 10.98 2.19 5.29
N ILE A 173 10.82 1.19 6.14
CA ILE A 173 11.89 0.47 6.85
C ILE A 173 11.58 -1.03 6.82
N MET A 174 12.60 -1.89 6.90
CA MET A 174 12.35 -3.32 7.08
C MET A 174 11.71 -3.58 8.46
N PRO A 175 10.53 -4.24 8.53
CA PRO A 175 9.94 -4.60 9.82
C PRO A 175 10.82 -5.61 10.56
N SER A 176 11.20 -5.32 11.81
CA SER A 176 12.17 -6.12 12.57
C SER A 176 11.55 -7.16 13.52
N HIS A 177 10.23 -7.16 13.75
CA HIS A 177 9.52 -8.16 14.57
C HIS A 177 8.10 -8.35 14.07
N VAL A 178 7.69 -9.58 13.77
CA VAL A 178 6.38 -9.85 13.16
C VAL A 178 5.71 -11.07 13.76
N SER A 179 4.49 -10.91 14.24
CA SER A 179 3.60 -12.03 14.56
C SER A 179 2.73 -12.34 13.34
N CYS A 180 2.87 -13.53 12.77
CA CYS A 180 1.94 -14.03 11.77
C CYS A 180 0.61 -14.33 12.45
N ILE A 181 -0.50 -13.76 11.95
CA ILE A 181 -1.84 -14.10 12.41
C ILE A 181 -2.43 -15.11 11.42
N GLY A 182 -2.63 -16.33 11.91
CA GLY A 182 -3.17 -17.48 11.16
C GLY A 182 -4.69 -17.51 11.11
#